data_AF-A0A7K2J9T2-F1
#
_entry.id   AF-A0A7K2J9T2-F1
#
_cell.length_a   1.000
_cell.length_b   1.000
_cell.length_c   1.000
_cell.angle_alpha   90.00
_cell.angle_beta   90.00
_cell.angle_gamma   90.00
#
_symmetry.space_group_name_H-M   'P 1'
#
loop_
_entity.id
_entity.type
_entity.pdbx_description
1 polymer ?
#
loop_
_entity_poly.entity_id
_entity_poly.type
_entity_poly.pdbx_seq_one_letter_code
_entity_poly.pdbx_strand_id
1 'polypeptide(L)'
;MPRADRVQRALLNALDATAQDAFTILDQPPAQPDQALLSSWPTPDDPTWRPDLRAAVTANARANVHRKLSRTARDGNIPLAVADGHLLYATHTPDLTEITEAPNCEFRIGLSPGQIRPVAVRPMDWYQAQCTDNTNAARTLKNSCASW
;
A
#
# COMPACT_ATOMS: atom_id res chain seq x y z
N MET A 1 -5.99 11.74 -13.49
CA MET A 1 -5.87 12.97 -14.33
C MET A 1 -7.15 13.28 -15.14
N PRO A 2 -7.68 14.51 -15.23
CA PRO A 2 -9.00 14.79 -15.84
C PRO A 2 -9.02 14.99 -17.37
N ARG A 3 -7.88 14.88 -18.07
CA ARG A 3 -7.74 15.28 -19.50
C ARG A 3 -7.28 14.19 -20.47
N ALA A 4 -7.21 12.92 -20.05
CA ALA A 4 -6.73 11.83 -20.90
C ALA A 4 -7.85 11.28 -21.80
N ASP A 5 -7.55 11.13 -23.10
CA ASP A 5 -8.44 10.49 -24.08
C ASP A 5 -8.73 9.02 -23.69
N ARG A 6 -9.84 8.45 -24.17
CA ARG A 6 -10.32 7.11 -23.81
C ARG A 6 -9.29 6.03 -24.15
N VAL A 7 -8.58 6.17 -25.28
CA VAL A 7 -7.52 5.25 -25.69
C VAL A 7 -6.31 5.35 -24.77
N GLN A 8 -5.93 6.55 -24.37
CA GLN A 8 -4.79 6.79 -23.48
C GLN A 8 -5.06 6.23 -22.06
N ARG A 9 -6.30 6.34 -21.58
CA ARG A 9 -6.73 5.69 -20.33
C ARG A 9 -6.74 4.17 -20.42
N ALA A 10 -7.20 3.61 -21.54
CA ALA A 10 -7.19 2.17 -21.75
C ALA A 10 -5.75 1.62 -21.79
N LEU A 11 -4.83 2.35 -22.43
CA LEU A 11 -3.41 1.99 -22.48
C LEU A 11 -2.77 2.04 -21.09
N LEU A 12 -3.02 3.10 -20.32
CA LEU A 12 -2.50 3.22 -18.95
C LEU A 12 -3.04 2.12 -18.04
N ASN A 13 -4.32 1.77 -18.16
CA ASN A 13 -4.89 0.65 -17.40
C ASN A 13 -4.29 -0.69 -17.82
N ALA A 14 -4.02 -0.90 -19.11
CA ALA A 14 -3.37 -2.11 -19.59
C ALA A 14 -1.92 -2.22 -19.07
N LEU A 15 -1.20 -1.10 -19.04
CA LEU A 15 0.16 -1.04 -18.49
C LEU A 15 0.17 -1.30 -16.98
N ASP A 16 -0.76 -0.70 -16.24
CA ASP A 16 -0.90 -0.89 -14.79
C ASP A 16 -1.29 -2.34 -14.45
N ALA A 17 -2.26 -2.91 -15.18
CA ALA A 17 -2.64 -4.32 -15.03
C ALA A 17 -1.46 -5.26 -15.32
N THR A 18 -0.69 -5.00 -16.37
CA THR A 18 0.50 -5.81 -16.71
C THR A 18 1.57 -5.72 -15.63
N ALA A 19 1.81 -4.54 -15.08
CA ALA A 19 2.76 -4.35 -13.99
C ALA A 19 2.30 -5.07 -12.71
N GLN A 20 1.00 -5.02 -12.43
CA GLN A 20 0.42 -5.67 -11.27
C GLN A 20 0.47 -7.20 -11.38
N ASP A 21 0.17 -7.76 -12.55
CA ASP A 21 0.29 -9.21 -12.82
C ASP A 21 1.73 -9.69 -12.64
N ALA A 22 2.71 -8.92 -13.12
CA ALA A 22 4.12 -9.22 -12.92
C ALA A 22 4.49 -9.23 -11.43
N PHE A 23 3.95 -8.31 -10.62
CA PHE A 23 4.16 -8.34 -9.16
C PHE A 23 3.46 -9.51 -8.48
N THR A 24 2.31 -9.95 -8.96
CA THR A 24 1.63 -11.14 -8.44
C THR A 24 2.41 -12.42 -8.72
N ILE A 25 3.07 -12.54 -9.88
CA ILE A 25 3.99 -13.64 -10.17
C ILE A 25 5.20 -13.62 -9.23
N LEU A 26 5.73 -12.45 -8.91
CA LEU A 26 6.85 -12.30 -7.97
C LEU A 26 6.48 -12.60 -6.51
N ASP A 27 5.20 -12.50 -6.17
CA ASP A 27 4.67 -12.78 -4.83
C ASP A 27 4.35 -14.28 -4.63
N GLN A 28 4.40 -15.09 -5.69
CA GLN A 28 4.16 -16.53 -5.57
C GLN A 28 5.40 -17.26 -5.02
N PRO A 29 5.25 -18.13 -4.01
CA PRO A 29 6.33 -18.98 -3.55
C PRO A 29 6.73 -20.00 -4.64
N PRO A 30 8.00 -20.43 -4.69
CA PRO A 30 8.44 -21.41 -5.68
C PRO A 30 7.63 -22.71 -5.54
N ALA A 31 7.12 -23.22 -6.67
CA ALA A 31 6.19 -24.36 -6.71
C ALA A 31 6.78 -25.67 -6.15
N GLN A 32 8.10 -25.78 -6.01
CA GLN A 32 8.79 -26.95 -5.45
C GLN A 32 9.98 -26.50 -4.57
N PRO A 33 9.83 -26.49 -3.23
CA PRO A 33 10.84 -25.94 -2.33
C PRO A 33 12.10 -26.83 -2.19
N ASP A 34 12.02 -28.11 -2.56
CA ASP A 34 13.05 -29.10 -2.17
C ASP A 34 13.99 -29.54 -3.31
N GLN A 35 13.84 -29.03 -4.54
CA GLN A 35 14.56 -29.58 -5.71
C GLN A 35 15.20 -28.59 -6.67
N ALA A 36 15.11 -27.28 -6.44
CA ALA A 36 15.85 -26.32 -7.25
C ALA A 36 17.10 -25.87 -6.48
N LEU A 37 18.30 -26.21 -7.00
CA LEU A 37 19.46 -25.32 -6.85
C LEU A 37 18.93 -23.91 -7.07
N LEU A 38 19.06 -23.02 -6.07
CA LEU A 38 18.53 -21.65 -6.09
C LEU A 38 18.87 -20.99 -7.42
N SER A 39 17.98 -21.14 -8.40
CA SER A 39 18.15 -20.54 -9.71
C SER A 39 18.02 -19.05 -9.45
N SER A 40 18.97 -18.26 -9.97
CA SER A 40 18.86 -16.81 -9.91
C SER A 40 17.47 -16.42 -10.40
N TRP A 41 16.79 -15.55 -9.65
CA TRP A 41 15.49 -15.01 -10.04
C TRP A 41 15.53 -14.60 -11.52
N PRO A 42 14.49 -14.89 -12.32
CA PRO A 42 14.43 -14.45 -13.71
C PRO A 42 14.57 -12.93 -13.71
N THR A 43 15.78 -12.49 -14.01
CA THR A 43 16.19 -11.11 -13.94
C THR A 43 15.97 -10.56 -15.34
N PRO A 44 15.17 -9.50 -15.52
CA PRO A 44 15.11 -8.81 -16.81
C PRO A 44 16.51 -8.54 -17.33
N ASP A 45 16.77 -8.81 -18.61
CA ASP A 45 18.05 -8.51 -19.30
C ASP A 45 18.23 -6.98 -19.54
N ASP A 46 17.77 -6.16 -18.60
CA ASP A 46 17.87 -4.70 -18.64
C ASP A 46 19.05 -4.26 -17.76
N PRO A 47 20.08 -3.59 -18.33
CA PRO A 47 21.24 -3.12 -17.55
C PRO A 47 20.89 -2.08 -16.48
N THR A 48 19.69 -1.48 -16.53
CA THR A 48 19.19 -0.55 -15.51
C THR A 48 18.36 -1.23 -14.43
N TRP A 49 18.06 -2.52 -14.58
CA TRP A 49 17.32 -3.28 -13.59
C TRP A 49 18.14 -3.46 -12.31
N ARG A 50 17.68 -2.81 -11.23
CA ARG A 50 18.33 -2.81 -9.91
C ARG A 50 17.33 -3.26 -8.84
N PRO A 51 17.06 -4.57 -8.73
CA PRO A 51 16.10 -5.11 -7.77
C PRO A 51 16.55 -4.88 -6.33
N ASP A 52 17.85 -4.82 -6.10
CA ASP A 52 18.49 -4.47 -4.83
C ASP A 52 18.08 -3.07 -4.36
N LEU A 53 18.15 -2.07 -5.26
CA LEU A 53 17.75 -0.70 -4.94
C LEU A 53 16.25 -0.62 -4.65
N ARG A 54 15.42 -1.30 -5.44
CA ARG A 54 13.97 -1.34 -5.22
C ARG A 54 13.63 -1.99 -3.87
N ALA A 55 14.28 -3.09 -3.52
CA ALA A 55 14.12 -3.75 -2.24
C ALA A 55 14.54 -2.82 -1.09
N ALA A 56 15.68 -2.15 -1.21
CA ALA A 56 16.18 -1.20 -0.21
C ALA A 56 15.21 -0.02 0.01
N VAL A 57 14.70 0.58 -1.07
CA VAL A 57 13.72 1.67 -0.99
C VAL A 57 12.43 1.20 -0.33
N THR A 58 11.93 0.01 -0.71
CA THR A 58 10.72 -0.58 -0.13
C THR A 58 10.90 -0.87 1.37
N ALA A 59 12.03 -1.45 1.75
CA ALA A 59 12.36 -1.75 3.14
C ALA A 59 12.43 -0.47 3.99
N ASN A 60 13.09 0.57 3.47
CA ASN A 60 13.17 1.86 4.15
C ASN A 60 11.78 2.52 4.31
N ALA A 61 10.95 2.49 3.25
CA ALA A 61 9.58 2.99 3.32
C ALA A 61 8.75 2.25 4.39
N ARG A 62 8.82 0.92 4.44
CA ARG A 62 8.13 0.10 5.45
C ARG A 62 8.62 0.41 6.87
N ALA A 63 9.93 0.45 7.08
CA ALA A 63 10.51 0.78 8.39
C ALA A 63 10.07 2.16 8.88
N ASN A 64 10.03 3.16 7.99
CA ASN A 64 9.56 4.49 8.33
C ASN A 64 8.07 4.51 8.69
N VAL A 65 7.21 3.80 7.94
CA VAL A 65 5.78 3.67 8.28
C VAL A 65 5.60 3.03 9.64
N HIS A 66 6.27 1.91 9.92
CA HIS A 66 6.17 1.23 11.23
C HIS A 66 6.65 2.12 12.38
N ARG A 67 7.74 2.88 12.18
CA ARG A 67 8.21 3.86 13.17
C ARG A 67 7.14 4.92 13.49
N LYS A 68 6.47 5.45 12.46
CA LYS A 68 5.39 6.44 12.62
C LYS A 68 4.15 5.83 13.29
N LEU A 69 3.79 4.60 12.94
CA LEU A 69 2.70 3.86 13.58
C LEU A 69 2.97 3.69 15.08
N SER A 70 4.15 3.19 15.44
CA SER A 70 4.54 3.00 16.84
C SER A 70 4.54 4.29 17.66
N ARG A 71 4.87 5.43 17.02
CA ARG A 71 4.84 6.73 17.68
C ARG A 71 3.41 7.25 17.85
N THR A 72 2.57 7.11 16.82
CA THR A 72 1.16 7.53 16.84
C THR A 72 0.33 6.70 17.83
N ALA A 73 0.64 5.41 17.98
CA ALA A 73 0.00 4.53 18.95
C ALA A 73 0.21 4.96 20.42
N ARG A 74 1.23 5.78 20.71
CA ARG A 74 1.46 6.32 22.07
C ARG A 74 0.36 7.29 22.51
N ASP A 75 -0.35 7.89 21.57
CA ASP A 75 -1.49 8.76 21.84
C ASP A 75 -2.82 7.98 21.91
N GLY A 76 -2.79 6.65 21.88
CA GLY A 76 -3.97 5.79 21.84
C GLY A 76 -4.54 5.57 20.44
N ASN A 77 -3.97 6.21 19.42
CA ASN A 77 -4.35 6.05 18.02
C ASN A 77 -3.73 4.78 17.42
N ILE A 78 -4.46 3.66 17.50
CA ILE A 78 -4.05 2.35 16.98
C ILE A 78 -4.76 2.10 15.64
N PRO A 79 -4.04 1.70 14.57
CA PRO A 79 -4.69 1.39 13.30
C PRO A 79 -5.55 0.14 13.42
N LEU A 80 -6.73 0.16 12.78
CA LEU A 80 -7.61 -1.00 12.64
C LEU A 80 -7.04 -2.02 11.65
N ALA A 81 -6.41 -1.55 10.57
CA ALA A 81 -5.83 -2.40 9.56
C ALA A 81 -4.63 -1.73 8.88
N VAL A 82 -3.66 -2.55 8.46
CA VAL A 82 -2.44 -2.15 7.75
C VAL A 82 -2.21 -3.12 6.59
N ALA A 83 -2.00 -2.61 5.38
CA ALA A 83 -1.65 -3.42 4.21
C ALA A 83 -0.98 -2.57 3.13
N ASP A 84 0.17 -3.00 2.59
CA ASP A 84 0.81 -2.38 1.41
C ASP A 84 0.85 -0.84 1.41
N GLY A 85 1.30 -0.23 2.51
CA GLY A 85 1.37 1.22 2.65
C GLY A 85 0.02 1.93 2.86
N HIS A 86 -1.08 1.19 2.96
CA HIS A 86 -2.40 1.69 3.34
C HIS A 86 -2.66 1.42 4.82
N LEU A 87 -3.19 2.43 5.49
CA LEU A 87 -3.48 2.45 6.91
C LEU A 87 -4.95 2.80 7.09
N LEU A 88 -5.64 2.08 7.97
CA LEU A 88 -7.02 2.36 8.35
C LEU A 88 -7.08 2.72 9.83
N TYR A 89 -7.68 3.86 10.14
CA TYR A 89 -7.91 4.32 11.50
C TYR A 89 -9.41 4.51 11.74
N ALA A 90 -9.83 4.31 12.98
CA ALA A 90 -11.14 4.73 13.44
C ALA A 90 -11.07 6.22 13.85
N THR A 91 -12.03 7.00 13.39
CA THR A 91 -12.20 8.41 13.75
C THR A 91 -13.68 8.65 14.07
N HIS A 92 -13.98 9.65 14.89
CA HIS A 92 -15.37 10.00 15.23
C HIS A 92 -16.03 10.83 14.12
N THR A 93 -15.21 11.60 13.41
CA THR A 93 -15.57 12.39 12.24
C THR A 93 -14.94 11.76 10.99
N PRO A 94 -15.39 12.09 9.77
CA PRO A 94 -14.75 11.63 8.54
C PRO A 94 -13.38 12.28 8.29
N ASP A 95 -12.86 13.11 9.20
CA ASP A 95 -11.59 13.80 9.03
C ASP A 95 -10.43 13.04 9.70
N LEU A 96 -9.31 12.97 9.01
CA LEU A 96 -8.09 12.32 9.48
C LEU A 96 -7.29 13.21 10.44
N THR A 97 -7.64 14.49 10.55
CA THR A 97 -7.04 15.46 11.48
C THR A 97 -7.04 14.97 12.92
N GLU A 98 -8.07 14.23 13.35
CA GLU A 98 -8.13 13.57 14.67
C GLU A 98 -6.90 12.72 14.98
N ILE A 99 -6.30 12.11 13.96
CA ILE A 99 -5.09 11.28 14.09
C ILE A 99 -3.84 12.09 13.79
N THR A 100 -3.84 12.92 12.74
CA THR A 100 -2.63 13.63 12.29
C THR A 100 -2.22 14.80 13.16
N GLU A 101 -3.15 15.40 13.91
CA GLU A 101 -2.89 16.48 14.84
C GLU A 101 -2.53 15.98 16.24
N ALA A 102 -2.57 14.67 16.48
CA ALA A 102 -2.16 14.09 17.75
C ALA A 102 -0.67 14.38 18.02
N PRO A 103 -0.27 14.69 19.28
CA PRO A 103 1.06 15.25 19.60
C PRO A 103 2.24 14.41 19.12
N ASN A 104 2.11 13.08 19.12
CA ASN A 104 3.14 12.15 18.73
C ASN A 104 2.98 11.61 17.30
N CYS A 105 1.95 12.06 16.57
CA CYS A 105 1.75 11.67 15.19
C CYS A 105 2.78 12.35 14.27
N GLU A 106 3.43 11.54 13.43
CA GLU A 106 4.40 12.01 12.44
C GLU A 106 3.89 11.88 11.00
N PHE A 107 2.64 11.47 10.85
CA PHE A 107 1.99 11.46 9.55
C PHE A 107 1.61 12.89 9.17
N ARG A 108 2.06 13.32 7.99
CA ARG A 108 1.72 14.63 7.43
C ARG A 108 0.95 14.40 6.14
N ILE A 109 -0.16 15.13 5.98
CA ILE A 109 -0.96 15.06 4.76
C ILE A 109 -0.21 15.79 3.64
N GLY A 110 -0.11 15.17 2.47
CA GLY A 110 0.49 15.79 1.27
C GLY A 110 0.88 14.77 0.20
N LEU A 111 1.63 15.24 -0.80
CA LEU A 111 1.99 14.47 -2.00
C LEU A 111 3.47 14.05 -2.03
N SER A 112 4.30 14.57 -1.11
CA SER A 112 5.73 14.27 -1.09
C SER A 112 6.01 12.88 -0.50
N PRO A 113 7.14 12.25 -0.85
CA PRO A 113 7.53 10.97 -0.27
C PRO A 113 7.52 10.99 1.27
N GLY A 114 6.90 9.99 1.88
CA GLY A 114 6.77 9.88 3.33
C GLY A 114 5.62 10.71 3.93
N GLN A 115 4.89 11.48 3.13
CA GLN A 115 3.58 12.03 3.46
C GLN A 115 2.47 11.03 3.13
N ILE A 116 1.30 11.27 3.69
CA ILE A 116 0.11 10.43 3.48
C ILE A 116 -0.96 11.19 2.71
N ARG A 117 -1.79 10.44 1.99
CA ARG A 117 -2.94 10.97 1.27
C ARG A 117 -4.20 10.30 1.81
N PRO A 118 -5.25 11.05 2.17
CA PRO A 118 -6.56 10.49 2.45
C PRO A 118 -7.11 9.78 1.20
N VAL A 119 -7.56 8.53 1.35
CA VAL A 119 -8.05 7.70 0.23
C VAL A 119 -9.57 7.70 0.21
N ALA A 120 -10.18 7.20 1.29
CA ALA A 120 -11.62 7.09 1.43
C ALA A 120 -11.98 7.00 2.91
N VAL A 121 -13.21 7.37 3.23
CA VAL A 121 -13.83 7.16 4.53
C VAL A 121 -14.92 6.12 4.35
N ARG A 122 -15.00 5.16 5.28
CA ARG A 122 -16.03 4.13 5.31
C ARG A 122 -16.68 4.08 6.69
N PRO A 123 -17.98 3.80 6.76
CA PRO A 123 -18.66 3.59 8.03
C PRO A 123 -18.16 2.31 8.72
N MET A 124 -18.38 2.21 10.03
CA MET A 124 -17.84 1.11 10.85
C MET A 124 -18.47 -0.26 10.53
N ASP A 125 -19.72 -0.28 10.10
CA ASP A 125 -20.42 -1.48 9.62
C ASP A 125 -19.71 -2.12 8.40
N TRP A 126 -19.20 -1.30 7.48
CA TRP A 126 -18.39 -1.78 6.36
C TRP A 126 -17.11 -2.47 6.85
N TYR A 127 -16.43 -1.91 7.85
CA TYR A 127 -15.23 -2.52 8.42
C TYR A 127 -15.56 -3.87 9.09
N GLN A 128 -16.65 -3.92 9.86
CA GLN A 128 -17.11 -5.16 10.49
C GLN A 128 -17.40 -6.25 9.46
N ALA A 129 -18.04 -5.92 8.34
CA ALA A 129 -18.26 -6.86 7.24
C ALA A 129 -16.94 -7.42 6.69
N GLN A 130 -15.91 -6.57 6.50
CA GLN A 130 -14.59 -7.05 6.07
C GLN A 130 -13.95 -8.03 7.08
N CYS A 131 -14.12 -7.77 8.38
CA CYS A 131 -13.66 -8.69 9.43
C CYS A 131 -14.40 -10.03 9.39
N THR A 132 -15.71 -10.02 9.16
CA THR A 132 -16.53 -11.24 9.01
C THR A 132 -16.07 -12.06 7.81
N ASP A 133 -15.72 -11.41 6.71
CA ASP A 133 -15.20 -12.04 5.50
C ASP A 133 -13.70 -12.42 5.60
N ASN A 134 -13.11 -12.33 6.81
CA ASN A 134 -11.70 -12.59 7.10
C ASN A 134 -10.73 -11.90 6.13
N THR A 135 -11.10 -10.69 5.69
CA THR A 135 -10.35 -9.91 4.71
C THR A 135 -9.76 -8.68 5.36
N ASN A 136 -8.49 -8.38 5.07
CA ASN A 136 -7.85 -7.16 5.55
C ASN A 136 -8.49 -5.93 4.87
N ALA A 137 -9.21 -5.12 5.65
CA ALA A 137 -9.93 -3.95 5.17
C ALA A 137 -9.02 -2.91 4.46
N ALA A 138 -7.77 -2.73 4.91
CA ALA A 138 -6.83 -1.82 4.26
C ALA A 138 -6.45 -2.31 2.85
N ARG A 139 -6.37 -3.63 2.65
CA ARG A 139 -6.14 -4.23 1.33
C ARG A 139 -7.32 -4.02 0.39
N THR A 140 -8.56 -4.13 0.88
CA THR A 140 -9.75 -3.86 0.07
C THR A 140 -9.80 -2.40 -0.40
N LEU A 141 -9.42 -1.45 0.48
CA LEU A 141 -9.42 -0.02 0.14
C LEU A 141 -8.37 0.37 -0.89
N LYS A 142 -7.19 -0.28 -0.87
CA LYS A 142 -6.15 -0.08 -1.89
C LYS A 142 -6.72 -0.20 -3.31
N ASN A 143 -7.56 -1.21 -3.55
CA ASN A 143 -8.16 -1.47 -4.86
C ASN A 143 -9.26 -0.47 -5.24
N SER A 144 -9.79 0.28 -4.27
CA SER A 144 -10.80 1.32 -4.49
C SER A 144 -10.20 2.71 -4.68
N CYS A 145 -8.89 2.87 -4.44
CA CYS A 145 -8.20 4.13 -4.64
C CYS A 145 -8.07 4.41 -6.14
N ALA A 146 -8.41 5.62 -6.59
CA ALA A 146 -8.15 6.01 -7.96
C ALA A 146 -6.64 5.86 -8.26
N SER A 147 -6.33 5.12 -9.34
CA SER A 147 -5.01 5.17 -9.96
C SER A 147 -4.77 6.59 -10.49
N TRP A 148 -3.51 7.01 -10.45
CA TRP A 148 -3.09 8.38 -10.78
C TRP A 148 -3.32 8.70 -12.27
#